data_AF-A0A559QVX1-F1
#
_entry.id   AF-A0A559QVX1-F1
#
_cell.length_a   1.000
_cell.length_b   1.000
_cell.length_c   1.000
_cell.angle_alpha   90.00
_cell.angle_beta   90.00
_cell.angle_gamma   90.00
#
_symmetry.space_group_name_H-M   'P 1'
#
loop_
_entity.id
_entity.type
_entity.pdbx_description
1 polymer ?
#
loop_
_entity_poly.entity_id
_entity_poly.type
_entity_poly.pdbx_seq_one_letter_code
_entity_poly.pdbx_strand_id
1 'polypeptide(L)'
;MTFIIIVALIVVLMFALRIVGESVQRLGNNKDVDAYRISYITKTLNIALVVIFLMVIVSLLGIEYSQVTIFLSSIFAVLGVALFAQWSILSNITASLIIFFAFPYRVGDAIKVVDKDDDISGVVEEISLFHVIIRRGDALITYPNSLILQKAVIKSATPLGGEDVTDNDETSP
;
A
#
# COMPACT_ATOMS: atom_id res chain seq x y z
N MET A 1 -38.00 -23.39 -12.45
CA MET A 1 -37.53 -22.27 -13.30
C MET A 1 -36.14 -21.80 -12.88
N THR A 2 -35.91 -21.46 -11.61
CA THR A 2 -34.61 -20.97 -11.08
C THR A 2 -33.43 -21.90 -11.34
N PHE A 3 -33.60 -23.22 -11.20
CA PHE A 3 -32.54 -24.19 -11.51
C PHE A 3 -32.05 -24.12 -12.98
N ILE A 4 -32.99 -23.99 -13.93
CA ILE A 4 -32.66 -23.87 -15.36
C ILE A 4 -31.89 -22.57 -15.63
N ILE A 5 -32.28 -21.48 -14.97
CA ILE A 5 -31.59 -20.18 -15.07
C ILE A 5 -30.17 -20.26 -14.50
N ILE A 6 -29.97 -20.95 -13.38
CA ILE A 6 -28.64 -21.15 -12.78
C ILE A 6 -27.76 -21.99 -13.70
N VAL A 7 -28.28 -23.09 -14.25
CA VAL A 7 -27.54 -23.92 -15.21
C VAL A 7 -27.17 -23.10 -16.45
N ALA A 8 -28.10 -22.30 -16.99
CA ALA A 8 -27.81 -21.41 -18.10
C ALA A 8 -26.73 -20.37 -17.76
N LEU A 9 -26.77 -19.76 -16.57
CA LEU A 9 -25.73 -18.82 -16.11
C LEU A 9 -24.37 -19.49 -15.97
N ILE A 10 -24.29 -20.72 -15.47
CA ILE A 10 -23.03 -21.46 -15.39
C ILE A 10 -22.46 -21.71 -16.79
N VAL A 11 -23.31 -22.06 -17.75
CA VAL A 11 -22.91 -22.22 -19.17
C VAL A 11 -22.40 -20.90 -19.74
N VAL A 12 -23.09 -19.79 -19.47
CA VAL A 12 -22.65 -18.45 -19.91
C VAL A 12 -21.31 -18.07 -19.26
N LEU A 13 -21.11 -18.35 -17.97
CA LEU A 13 -19.84 -18.09 -17.28
C LEU A 13 -18.69 -18.87 -17.92
N MET A 14 -18.87 -20.18 -18.18
CA MET A 14 -17.85 -20.99 -18.85
C MET A 14 -17.48 -20.42 -20.22
N PHE A 15 -18.47 -19.95 -20.98
CA PHE A 15 -18.25 -19.32 -22.27
C PHE A 15 -17.54 -17.97 -22.13
N ALA A 16 -17.93 -17.14 -21.17
CA ALA A 16 -17.31 -15.85 -20.89
C ALA A 16 -15.85 -15.99 -20.46
N LEU A 17 -15.53 -16.93 -19.56
CA LEU A 17 -14.15 -17.22 -19.15
C LEU A 17 -13.28 -17.63 -20.33
N ARG A 18 -13.83 -18.43 -21.24
CA ARG A 18 -13.14 -18.83 -22.47
C ARG A 18 -12.90 -17.65 -23.40
N ILE A 19 -13.92 -16.84 -23.68
CA ILE A 19 -13.79 -15.66 -24.53
C ILE A 19 -12.78 -14.68 -23.96
N VAL A 20 -12.82 -14.41 -22.66
CA VAL A 20 -11.88 -13.48 -22.02
C VAL A 20 -10.46 -14.01 -22.09
N GLY A 21 -10.24 -15.29 -21.80
CA GLY A 21 -8.93 -15.93 -21.96
C GLY A 21 -8.38 -15.78 -23.38
N GLU A 22 -9.19 -16.12 -24.39
CA GLU A 22 -8.80 -16.03 -25.81
C GLU A 22 -8.59 -14.57 -26.24
N SER A 23 -9.41 -13.63 -25.78
CA SER A 23 -9.30 -12.21 -26.11
C SER A 23 -8.02 -11.60 -25.53
N VAL A 24 -7.74 -11.86 -24.24
CA VAL A 24 -6.54 -11.34 -23.57
C VAL A 24 -5.27 -11.92 -24.19
N GLN A 25 -5.27 -13.21 -24.56
CA GLN A 25 -4.13 -13.80 -25.28
C GLN A 25 -3.93 -13.19 -26.67
N ARG A 26 -5.00 -13.01 -27.45
CA ARG A 26 -4.92 -12.38 -28.78
C ARG A 26 -4.41 -10.95 -28.70
N LEU A 27 -4.95 -10.14 -27.78
CA LEU A 27 -4.50 -8.76 -27.57
C LEU A 27 -3.07 -8.69 -27.04
N GLY A 28 -2.69 -9.59 -26.14
CA GLY A 28 -1.34 -9.67 -25.58
C GLY A 28 -0.29 -10.03 -26.65
N ASN A 29 -0.56 -11.06 -27.45
CA ASN A 29 0.35 -11.50 -28.52
C ASN A 29 0.48 -10.45 -29.63
N ASN A 30 -0.63 -9.77 -30.00
CA ASN A 30 -0.58 -8.70 -31.01
C ASN A 30 0.21 -7.47 -30.55
N LYS A 31 0.41 -7.29 -29.25
CA LYS A 31 1.12 -6.16 -28.64
C LYS A 31 2.49 -6.55 -28.07
N ASP A 32 2.96 -7.76 -28.35
CA ASP A 32 4.24 -8.31 -27.86
C ASP A 32 4.38 -8.19 -26.33
N VAL A 33 3.27 -8.45 -25.62
CA VAL A 33 3.24 -8.40 -24.15
C VAL A 33 3.80 -9.70 -23.60
N ASP A 34 4.65 -9.59 -22.59
CA ASP A 34 5.23 -10.73 -21.89
C ASP A 34 4.17 -11.75 -21.39
N ALA A 35 4.45 -13.04 -21.58
CA ALA A 35 3.52 -14.13 -21.27
C ALA A 35 3.12 -14.17 -19.78
N TYR A 36 4.00 -13.77 -18.86
CA TYR A 36 3.69 -13.66 -17.44
C TYR A 36 2.63 -12.58 -17.19
N ARG A 37 2.76 -11.42 -17.84
CA ARG A 37 1.76 -10.34 -17.75
C ARG A 37 0.41 -10.77 -18.33
N ILE A 38 0.41 -11.45 -19.49
CA ILE A 38 -0.82 -11.99 -20.09
C ILE A 38 -1.50 -12.95 -19.10
N SER A 39 -0.76 -13.91 -18.53
CA SER A 39 -1.29 -14.87 -17.56
C SER A 39 -1.85 -14.18 -16.30
N TYR A 40 -1.14 -13.18 -15.77
CA TYR A 40 -1.57 -12.44 -14.58
C TYR A 40 -2.87 -11.65 -14.83
N ILE A 41 -2.97 -10.98 -15.98
CA ILE A 41 -4.17 -10.23 -16.37
C ILE A 41 -5.35 -11.19 -16.59
N THR A 42 -5.14 -12.31 -17.30
CA THR A 42 -6.20 -13.32 -17.51
C THR A 42 -6.70 -13.88 -16.18
N LYS A 43 -5.81 -14.23 -15.25
CA LYS A 43 -6.21 -14.72 -13.92
C LYS A 43 -7.02 -13.68 -13.15
N THR A 44 -6.58 -12.43 -13.15
CA THR A 44 -7.27 -11.33 -12.47
C THR A 44 -8.69 -11.12 -13.03
N LEU A 45 -8.83 -11.10 -14.36
CA LEU A 45 -10.14 -10.95 -15.02
C LEU A 45 -11.05 -12.15 -14.78
N ASN A 46 -10.50 -13.37 -14.80
CA ASN A 46 -11.28 -14.58 -14.52
C ASN A 46 -11.82 -14.60 -13.09
N ILE A 47 -11.01 -14.20 -12.10
CA ILE A 47 -11.45 -14.07 -10.71
C ILE A 47 -12.58 -13.04 -10.61
N ALA A 48 -12.43 -11.87 -11.24
CA ALA A 48 -13.47 -10.85 -11.24
C ALA A 48 -14.79 -11.35 -11.87
N LEU A 49 -14.73 -12.04 -13.01
CA LEU A 49 -15.89 -12.63 -13.67
C LEU A 49 -16.62 -13.65 -12.78
N VAL A 50 -15.87 -14.54 -12.14
CA VAL A 50 -16.42 -15.54 -11.21
C VAL A 50 -17.14 -14.85 -10.05
N VAL A 51 -16.54 -13.82 -9.45
CA VAL A 51 -17.16 -13.06 -8.36
C VAL A 51 -18.47 -12.41 -8.80
N ILE A 52 -18.49 -11.76 -9.97
CA ILE A 52 -19.70 -11.12 -10.51
C ILE A 52 -20.81 -12.15 -10.75
N PHE A 53 -20.49 -13.28 -11.41
CA PHE A 53 -21.49 -14.32 -11.66
C PHE A 53 -22.01 -14.95 -10.37
N LEU A 54 -21.13 -15.15 -9.39
CA LEU A 54 -21.53 -15.65 -8.08
C LEU A 54 -22.51 -14.70 -7.39
N MET A 55 -22.28 -13.37 -7.46
CA MET A 55 -23.24 -12.38 -6.96
C MET A 55 -24.60 -12.50 -7.66
N VAL A 56 -24.63 -12.61 -8.99
CA VAL A 56 -25.88 -12.76 -9.76
C VAL A 56 -26.63 -14.03 -9.38
N ILE A 57 -25.92 -15.16 -9.22
CA ILE A 57 -26.53 -16.44 -8.81
C ILE A 57 -27.13 -16.32 -7.40
N VAL A 58 -26.40 -15.73 -6.45
CA VAL A 58 -26.85 -15.47 -5.08
C VAL A 58 -28.12 -14.61 -5.09
N SER A 59 -28.19 -13.56 -5.92
CA SER A 59 -29.40 -12.74 -6.05
C SER A 59 -30.61 -13.51 -6.61
N LEU A 60 -30.40 -14.41 -7.56
CA LEU A 60 -31.48 -15.19 -8.20
C LEU A 60 -31.99 -16.35 -7.33
N LEU A 61 -31.20 -16.81 -6.36
CA LEU A 61 -31.62 -17.82 -5.40
C LEU A 61 -32.71 -17.33 -4.44
N GLY A 62 -33.10 -16.05 -4.53
CA GLY A 62 -34.17 -15.48 -3.70
C GLY A 62 -33.78 -15.43 -2.22
N ILE A 63 -32.47 -15.41 -1.96
CA ILE A 63 -31.88 -15.28 -0.62
C ILE A 63 -32.49 -14.03 0.00
N GLU A 64 -33.20 -14.22 1.11
CA GLU A 64 -33.86 -13.13 1.82
C GLU A 64 -32.82 -12.05 2.15
N TYR A 65 -33.23 -10.77 2.13
CA TYR A 65 -32.35 -9.65 2.49
C TYR A 65 -31.61 -9.87 3.82
N SER A 66 -32.23 -10.59 4.76
CA SER A 66 -31.63 -11.04 6.02
C SER A 66 -30.38 -11.92 5.81
N GLN A 67 -30.48 -12.92 4.94
CA GLN A 67 -29.37 -13.83 4.62
C GLN A 67 -28.24 -13.12 3.85
N VAL A 68 -28.58 -12.20 2.93
CA VAL A 68 -27.58 -11.36 2.25
C VAL A 68 -26.84 -10.47 3.26
N THR A 69 -27.56 -9.88 4.21
CA THR A 69 -26.97 -9.03 5.25
C THR A 69 -26.03 -9.82 6.15
N ILE A 70 -26.42 -11.04 6.55
CA ILE A 70 -25.56 -11.93 7.36
C ILE A 70 -24.29 -12.31 6.59
N PHE A 71 -24.42 -12.69 5.31
CA PHE A 71 -23.28 -13.03 4.47
C PHE A 71 -22.35 -11.83 4.24
N LEU A 72 -22.90 -10.65 3.96
CA LEU A 72 -22.12 -9.45 3.77
C LEU A 72 -21.43 -9.04 5.07
N SER A 73 -22.12 -9.18 6.21
CA SER A 73 -21.54 -8.92 7.55
C SER A 73 -20.40 -9.89 7.86
N SER A 74 -20.49 -11.17 7.47
CA SER A 74 -19.40 -12.12 7.66
C SER A 74 -18.20 -11.80 6.78
N ILE A 75 -18.41 -11.38 5.52
CA ILE A 75 -17.33 -10.86 4.67
C ILE A 75 -16.69 -9.63 5.32
N PHE A 76 -17.48 -8.66 5.76
CA PHE A 76 -16.96 -7.46 6.42
C PHE A 76 -16.20 -7.80 7.71
N ALA A 77 -16.65 -8.78 8.49
CA ALA A 77 -15.94 -9.25 9.66
C ALA A 77 -14.57 -9.83 9.29
N VAL A 78 -14.51 -10.70 8.27
CA VAL A 78 -13.25 -11.29 7.79
C VAL A 78 -12.32 -10.22 7.21
N LEU A 79 -12.85 -9.31 6.38
CA LEU A 79 -12.07 -8.19 5.84
C LEU A 79 -11.59 -7.25 6.94
N GLY A 80 -12.41 -6.98 7.96
CA GLY A 80 -12.02 -6.17 9.11
C GLY A 80 -10.84 -6.79 9.87
N VAL A 81 -10.89 -8.10 10.11
CA VAL A 81 -9.77 -8.85 10.73
C VAL A 81 -8.53 -8.83 9.82
N ALA A 82 -8.69 -9.03 8.52
CA ALA A 82 -7.58 -8.98 7.57
C ALA A 82 -6.93 -7.59 7.50
N LEU A 83 -7.74 -6.52 7.51
CA LEU A 83 -7.25 -5.13 7.56
C LEU A 83 -6.53 -4.84 8.88
N PHE A 84 -7.05 -5.35 10.00
CA PHE A 84 -6.38 -5.24 11.29
C PHE A 84 -5.03 -5.97 11.29
N ALA A 85 -4.96 -7.17 10.71
CA ALA A 85 -3.70 -7.88 10.53
C ALA A 85 -2.71 -7.10 9.63
N GLN A 86 -3.21 -6.36 8.64
CA GLN A 86 -2.42 -5.51 7.74
C GLN A 86 -2.32 -4.04 8.20
N TRP A 87 -2.64 -3.74 9.46
CA TRP A 87 -2.74 -2.37 9.98
C TRP A 87 -1.49 -1.53 9.70
N SER A 88 -0.31 -2.15 9.79
CA SER A 88 0.98 -1.48 9.53
C SER A 88 1.07 -0.87 8.13
N ILE A 89 0.59 -1.57 7.10
CA ILE A 89 0.63 -1.09 5.71
C ILE A 89 -0.27 0.13 5.56
N LEU A 90 -1.51 0.03 6.07
CA LEU A 90 -2.48 1.13 6.00
C LEU A 90 -2.01 2.35 6.82
N SER A 91 -1.42 2.11 7.99
CA SER A 91 -0.86 3.15 8.86
C SER A 91 0.28 3.91 8.17
N ASN A 92 1.22 3.21 7.53
CA ASN A 92 2.33 3.85 6.83
C ASN A 92 1.90 4.64 5.58
N ILE A 93 0.94 4.11 4.80
CA ILE A 93 0.39 4.84 3.64
C ILE A 93 -0.34 6.11 4.10
N THR A 94 -1.18 6.00 5.13
CA THR A 94 -1.90 7.16 5.70
C THR A 94 -0.91 8.18 6.26
N ALA A 95 0.14 7.72 6.94
CA ALA A 95 1.19 8.57 7.44
C ALA A 95 1.96 9.27 6.31
N SER A 96 2.27 8.58 5.20
CA SER A 96 2.90 9.21 4.03
C SER A 96 2.05 10.35 3.45
N LEU A 97 0.73 10.17 3.37
CA LEU A 97 -0.19 11.20 2.91
C LEU A 97 -0.16 12.44 3.82
N ILE A 98 -0.20 12.22 5.13
CA ILE A 98 -0.09 13.29 6.13
C ILE A 98 1.29 13.97 6.02
N ILE A 99 2.35 13.19 5.83
CA ILE A 99 3.70 13.71 5.65
C ILE A 99 3.77 14.64 4.44
N PHE A 100 3.21 14.20 3.32
CA PHE A 100 3.22 14.96 2.09
C PHE A 100 2.45 16.28 2.19
N PHE A 101 1.29 16.31 2.85
CA PHE A 101 0.41 17.47 2.87
C PHE A 101 0.56 18.40 4.07
N ALA A 102 0.88 17.86 5.25
CA ALA A 102 0.75 18.57 6.52
C ALA A 102 2.03 18.59 7.35
N PHE A 103 3.03 17.79 7.01
CA PHE A 103 4.23 17.70 7.81
C PHE A 103 5.17 18.87 7.47
N PRO A 104 5.63 19.61 8.50
CA PRO A 104 6.35 20.86 8.29
C PRO A 104 7.80 20.66 7.82
N TYR A 105 8.26 19.40 7.73
CA TYR A 105 9.63 19.04 7.37
C TYR A 105 9.68 18.51 5.93
N ARG A 106 10.68 18.96 5.18
CA ARG A 106 10.89 18.61 3.77
C ARG A 106 12.24 17.91 3.60
N VAL A 107 12.43 17.30 2.43
CA VAL A 107 13.74 16.83 1.99
C VAL A 107 14.75 17.99 2.09
N GLY A 108 15.89 17.74 2.72
CA GLY A 108 16.94 18.71 3.02
C GLY A 108 16.87 19.30 4.44
N ASP A 109 15.78 19.11 5.18
CA ASP A 109 15.70 19.60 6.56
C ASP A 109 16.52 18.73 7.52
N ALA A 110 17.28 19.37 8.40
CA ALA A 110 17.92 18.70 9.53
C ALA A 110 16.90 18.46 10.64
N ILE A 111 16.68 17.21 11.01
CA ILE A 111 15.71 16.81 12.03
C ILE A 111 16.34 15.87 13.07
N LYS A 112 15.71 15.83 14.24
CA LYS A 112 15.94 14.82 15.27
C LYS A 112 14.61 14.27 15.75
N VAL A 113 14.37 12.98 15.51
CA VAL A 113 13.23 12.25 16.06
C VAL A 113 13.56 11.92 17.52
N VAL A 114 12.68 12.31 18.43
CA VAL A 114 12.82 12.04 19.87
C VAL A 114 12.43 10.60 20.13
N ASP A 115 13.41 9.71 19.96
CA ASP A 115 13.31 8.33 20.39
C ASP A 115 14.09 8.11 21.70
N LYS A 116 13.61 7.17 22.53
CA LYS A 116 14.23 6.90 23.84
C LYS A 116 15.42 5.97 23.73
N ASP A 117 15.36 5.06 22.76
CA ASP A 117 16.26 3.93 22.66
C ASP A 117 17.42 4.22 21.68
N ASP A 118 17.19 5.08 20.69
CA ASP A 118 18.16 5.41 19.65
C ASP A 118 18.19 6.92 19.37
N ASP A 119 19.38 7.47 19.12
CA ASP A 119 19.47 8.81 18.55
C ASP A 119 19.13 8.72 17.07
N ILE A 120 18.02 9.34 16.65
CA ILE A 120 17.55 9.40 15.26
C ILE A 120 17.60 10.87 14.78
N SER A 121 18.82 11.39 14.64
CA SER A 121 19.17 12.69 14.10
C SER A 121 19.78 12.60 12.69
N GLY A 122 19.59 13.63 11.86
CA GLY A 122 20.20 13.73 10.53
C GLY A 122 19.43 14.63 9.57
N VAL A 123 19.78 14.61 8.29
CA VAL A 123 19.10 15.36 7.22
C VAL A 123 18.11 14.44 6.51
N VAL A 124 16.88 14.89 6.30
CA VAL A 124 15.89 14.16 5.52
C VAL A 124 16.37 14.08 4.07
N GLU A 125 16.66 12.88 3.59
CA GLU A 125 17.13 12.66 2.22
C GLU A 125 15.98 12.31 1.28
N GLU A 126 15.06 11.45 1.74
CA GLU A 126 13.94 11.00 0.93
C GLU A 126 12.71 10.78 1.81
N ILE A 127 11.55 11.17 1.29
CA ILE A 127 10.25 10.78 1.85
C ILE A 127 9.60 9.82 0.86
N SER A 128 9.54 8.55 1.27
CA SER A 128 9.01 7.45 0.47
C SER A 128 7.61 7.05 0.98
N LEU A 129 6.91 6.14 0.27
CA LEU A 129 5.51 5.78 0.62
C LEU A 129 5.39 5.09 1.99
N PHE A 130 6.42 4.36 2.43
CA PHE A 130 6.38 3.58 3.67
C PHE A 130 7.38 4.05 4.73
N HIS A 131 8.37 4.85 4.36
CA HIS A 131 9.45 5.26 5.24
C HIS A 131 10.05 6.61 4.81
N VAL A 132 10.75 7.25 5.74
CA VAL A 132 11.62 8.40 5.52
C VAL A 132 13.07 7.92 5.63
N ILE A 133 13.91 8.35 4.70
CA ILE A 133 15.36 8.13 4.75
C ILE A 133 16.00 9.38 5.36
N ILE A 134 16.75 9.18 6.45
CA ILE A 134 17.45 10.22 7.18
C ILE A 134 18.95 9.92 7.07
N ARG A 135 19.71 10.85 6.51
CA ARG A 135 21.16 10.76 6.38
C ARG A 135 21.85 11.33 7.61
N ARG A 136 22.76 10.55 8.20
CA ARG A 136 23.65 10.99 9.29
C ARG A 136 25.09 10.68 8.90
N GLY A 137 25.85 11.70 8.51
CA GLY A 137 27.19 11.49 7.94
C GLY A 137 27.10 10.52 6.74
N ASP A 138 27.84 9.41 6.85
CA ASP A 138 27.85 8.35 5.83
C ASP A 138 26.76 7.27 6.01
N ALA A 139 25.98 7.32 7.10
CA ALA A 139 24.93 6.36 7.38
C ALA A 139 23.56 6.80 6.85
N LEU A 140 22.75 5.83 6.44
CA LEU A 140 21.35 5.99 6.07
C LEU A 140 20.46 5.30 7.10
N ILE A 141 19.50 6.05 7.64
CA ILE A 141 18.52 5.56 8.61
C ILE A 141 17.16 5.51 7.94
N THR A 142 16.58 4.32 7.84
CA THR A 142 15.22 4.11 7.31
C THR A 142 14.22 4.10 8.45
N TYR A 143 13.37 5.12 8.54
CA TYR A 143 12.41 5.27 9.63
C TYR A 143 10.97 5.16 9.10
N PRO A 144 10.11 4.26 9.62
CA PRO A 144 8.74 4.10 9.15
C PRO A 144 7.92 5.39 9.27
N ASN A 145 7.11 5.69 8.25
CA ASN A 145 6.25 6.88 8.23
C ASN A 145 5.28 6.90 9.41
N SER A 146 4.71 5.74 9.77
CA SER A 146 3.79 5.66 10.90
C SER A 146 4.46 6.03 12.23
N LEU A 147 5.74 5.69 12.40
CA LEU A 147 6.48 5.99 13.63
C LEU A 147 6.91 7.44 13.70
N ILE A 148 7.33 8.04 12.58
CA ILE A 148 7.78 9.45 12.57
C ILE A 148 6.67 10.41 13.02
N LEU A 149 5.42 10.11 12.68
CA LEU A 149 4.25 10.89 13.10
C LEU A 149 3.84 10.65 14.56
N GLN A 150 4.25 9.52 15.16
CA GLN A 150 3.93 9.19 16.55
C GLN A 150 4.98 9.73 17.53
N LYS A 151 6.12 10.21 17.02
CA LYS A 151 7.23 10.73 17.81
C LYS A 151 7.32 12.24 17.65
N ALA A 152 7.85 12.92 18.67
CA ALA A 152 8.18 14.33 18.52
C ALA A 152 9.38 14.47 17.56
N VAL A 153 9.34 15.47 16.68
CA VAL A 153 10.42 15.77 15.74
C VAL A 153 10.90 17.20 15.98
N ILE A 154 12.19 17.34 16.21
CA ILE A 154 12.86 18.64 16.40
C ILE A 154 13.51 18.99 15.06
N LYS A 155 13.22 20.17 14.51
CA LYS A 155 13.94 20.71 13.34
C LYS A 155 15.09 21.58 13.81
N SER A 156 16.30 21.26 13.35
CA SER A 156 17.50 22.05 13.60
C SER A 156 17.67 23.11 12.50
N ALA A 157 18.10 24.31 12.87
CA ALA A 157 18.38 25.39 11.92
C ALA A 157 19.68 25.17 11.11
N THR A 158 20.58 24.32 11.63
CA THR A 158 21.88 24.04 11.03
C THR A 158 21.95 22.56 10.63
N PRO A 159 22.44 22.22 9.43
CA PRO A 159 22.74 20.84 9.06
C PRO A 159 23.68 20.22 10.09
N LEU A 160 23.27 19.13 10.73
CA LEU A 160 24.09 18.37 11.67
C LEU A 160 25.18 17.64 10.87
N GLY A 161 26.28 18.35 10.58
CA GLY A 161 27.38 17.85 9.77
C GLY A 161 28.55 18.84 9.55
N GLY A 162 28.54 20.00 10.20
CA GLY A 162 29.74 20.81 10.37
C GLY A 162 30.28 20.57 11.76
N GLU A 163 31.16 19.58 11.92
CA GLU A 163 32.03 19.58 13.09
C GLU A 163 32.85 20.86 13.04
N ASP A 164 32.79 21.59 14.15
CA ASP A 164 33.71 22.66 14.51
C ASP A 164 35.14 22.18 14.23
N VAL A 165 35.73 22.65 13.13
CA VAL A 165 37.19 22.77 13.05
C VAL A 165 37.53 23.78 14.13
N THR A 166 37.93 23.23 15.27
CA THR A 166 38.38 23.93 16.46
C THR A 166 39.25 25.12 16.07
N ASP A 167 38.73 26.31 16.34
CA ASP A 167 39.49 27.51 16.65
C ASP A 167 40.34 27.19 17.88
N ASN A 168 41.53 26.64 17.63
CA ASN A 168 42.61 26.45 18.59
C ASN A 168 43.93 26.69 17.84
N ASP A 169 44.06 27.85 17.19
CA ASP A 169 45.36 28.51 17.13
C ASP A 169 45.37 29.54 18.27
N GLU A 170 45.74 29.03 19.44
CA GLU A 170 46.10 29.85 20.59
C GLU A 170 47.07 30.93 20.15
N THR A 171 46.60 32.17 20.27
CA THR A 171 47.47 33.33 20.23
C THR A 171 48.24 33.41 21.55
N SER A 172 49.57 33.30 21.41
CA SER A 172 50.60 33.99 22.21
C SER A 172 51.00 33.40 23.57
N PRO A 173 52.26 33.59 24.02
CA PRO A 173 53.22 34.64 23.62
C PRO A 173 54.56 34.18 23.03
#